data_AF-A0A2S7CRH8-F1
#
_entry.id   AF-A0A2S7CRH8-F1
#
_cell.length_a   1.000
_cell.length_b   1.000
_cell.length_c   1.000
_cell.angle_alpha   90.00
_cell.angle_beta   90.00
_cell.angle_gamma   90.00
#
_symmetry.space_group_name_H-M   'P 1'
#
loop_
_entity.id
_entity.type
_entity.pdbx_description
1 polymer ?
#
loop_
_entity_poly.entity_id
_entity_poly.type
_entity_poly.pdbx_seq_one_letter_code
_entity_poly.pdbx_strand_id
1 'polypeptide(L)'
;MATFFATPALIVLAALCVIPASHAKAATQAQAATSTPGGSTHDVLVVEDTRLNWRHNDQVLELVTTGDGLLVTQASTALDLQLQRGDRVRTAGRTQITAVAHLLDALRAAAGNPITVEVLRDGVQLRLTWTAASYAPLLPPTTPLPPAPR
;
A
#
# COMPACT_ATOMS: atom_id res chain seq x y z
N MET A 1 36.17 31.01 -20.24
CA MET A 1 35.89 32.44 -20.00
C MET A 1 35.26 32.95 -21.30
N ALA A 2 34.00 33.38 -21.43
CA ALA A 2 32.98 33.79 -20.49
C ALA A 2 31.57 33.46 -21.05
N THR A 3 30.61 33.31 -20.12
CA THR A 3 29.14 33.24 -20.26
C THR A 3 28.52 34.45 -20.96
N PHE A 4 27.37 34.28 -21.62
CA PHE A 4 26.26 35.25 -21.59
C PHE A 4 24.88 34.58 -21.80
N PHE A 5 23.91 35.03 -21.00
CA PHE A 5 22.52 34.59 -20.82
C PHE A 5 21.58 35.02 -21.97
N ALA A 6 20.49 34.27 -22.18
CA ALA A 6 19.24 34.81 -22.74
C ALA A 6 18.01 33.92 -22.39
N THR A 7 17.26 34.33 -21.38
CA THR A 7 15.77 34.26 -21.34
C THR A 7 15.24 35.61 -21.86
N PRO A 8 13.93 35.84 -22.17
CA PRO A 8 12.69 35.13 -21.77
C PRO A 8 11.60 35.03 -22.88
N ALA A 9 10.44 34.41 -22.60
CA ALA A 9 9.12 35.01 -22.90
C ALA A 9 7.96 34.11 -22.45
N LEU A 10 6.98 34.76 -21.84
CA LEU A 10 5.84 34.24 -21.09
C LEU A 10 4.59 34.51 -21.94
N ILE A 11 3.75 33.51 -22.22
CA ILE A 11 2.50 33.69 -22.97
C ILE A 11 1.33 33.59 -21.99
N VAL A 12 0.72 34.75 -21.72
CA VAL A 12 -0.60 34.92 -21.10
C VAL A 12 -1.64 34.92 -22.23
N LEU A 13 -2.67 34.09 -22.13
CA LEU A 13 -3.90 34.23 -22.92
C LEU A 13 -5.10 34.25 -21.97
N ALA A 14 -5.62 35.47 -21.78
CA ALA A 14 -6.90 35.74 -21.15
C ALA A 14 -8.00 35.64 -22.22
N ALA A 15 -9.05 34.87 -21.94
CA ALA A 15 -10.28 34.89 -22.73
C ALA A 15 -11.46 35.24 -21.82
N LEU A 16 -11.93 36.49 -21.94
CA LEU A 16 -13.20 36.96 -21.43
C LEU A 16 -14.34 36.23 -22.16
N CYS A 17 -15.35 35.75 -21.43
CA CYS A 17 -16.66 35.50 -22.01
C CYS A 17 -17.79 35.88 -21.03
N VAL A 18 -18.29 37.09 -21.24
CA VAL A 18 -19.67 37.60 -21.16
C VAL A 18 -20.69 36.89 -20.23
N ILE A 19 -21.25 37.69 -19.32
CA ILE A 19 -22.39 37.38 -18.43
C ILE A 19 -23.71 37.74 -19.15
N PRO A 20 -24.77 36.92 -19.04
CA PRO A 20 -26.14 37.46 -18.99
C PRO A 20 -26.78 37.19 -17.63
N ALA A 21 -27.27 38.28 -17.02
CA ALA A 21 -28.15 38.27 -15.86
C ALA A 21 -29.61 38.23 -16.33
N SER A 22 -30.43 37.33 -15.77
CA SER A 22 -31.90 37.37 -15.81
C SER A 22 -32.48 36.55 -14.65
N HIS A 23 -33.57 37.05 -14.06
CA HIS A 23 -34.01 36.89 -12.67
C HIS A 23 -34.75 35.59 -12.28
N ALA A 24 -34.52 35.21 -11.01
CA ALA A 24 -35.44 34.73 -9.94
C ALA A 24 -36.37 33.51 -10.14
N LYS A 25 -36.24 32.48 -9.28
CA LYS A 25 -36.98 32.32 -8.00
C LYS A 25 -36.68 30.95 -7.34
N ALA A 26 -36.59 30.98 -6.01
CA ALA A 26 -36.19 29.96 -5.06
C ALA A 26 -36.65 28.50 -5.30
N ALA A 27 -35.69 27.57 -5.22
CA ALA A 27 -35.85 26.27 -4.57
C ALA A 27 -34.50 25.83 -3.98
N THR A 28 -34.53 25.58 -2.68
CA THR A 28 -33.49 25.02 -1.82
C THR A 28 -32.74 23.85 -2.45
N GLN A 29 -31.41 23.96 -2.54
CA GLN A 29 -30.53 22.81 -2.32
C GLN A 29 -29.17 23.29 -1.80
N ALA A 30 -29.04 23.21 -0.48
CA ALA A 30 -27.75 23.14 0.18
C ALA A 30 -27.17 21.75 -0.07
N GLN A 31 -25.98 21.68 -0.67
CA GLN A 31 -25.01 20.58 -0.57
C GLN A 31 -23.69 21.14 -1.10
N ALA A 32 -22.88 21.78 -0.26
CA ALA A 32 -22.00 21.19 0.76
C ALA A 32 -20.75 20.53 0.15
N ALA A 33 -19.61 20.96 0.71
CA ALA A 33 -18.30 20.35 0.66
C ALA A 33 -17.60 20.33 -0.71
N THR A 34 -16.82 21.40 -0.94
CA THR A 34 -15.44 21.26 -1.41
C THR A 34 -14.85 20.03 -0.73
N SER A 35 -14.68 18.93 -1.46
CA SER A 35 -13.93 17.79 -0.95
C SER A 35 -12.50 18.27 -0.78
N THR A 36 -12.17 18.70 0.43
CA THR A 36 -10.81 18.63 0.93
C THR A 36 -10.33 17.22 0.60
N PRO A 37 -9.17 17.01 -0.02
CA PRO A 37 -8.51 15.72 0.08
C PRO A 37 -8.08 15.61 1.55
N GLY A 38 -9.03 15.26 2.41
CA GLY A 38 -8.75 14.72 3.72
C GLY A 38 -8.09 13.39 3.43
N GLY A 39 -6.76 13.38 3.43
CA GLY A 39 -5.97 12.17 3.54
C GLY A 39 -6.31 11.53 4.88
N SER A 40 -7.45 10.83 4.92
CA SER A 40 -7.68 9.83 5.93
C SER A 40 -6.79 8.68 5.50
N THR A 41 -5.59 8.62 6.09
CA THR A 41 -4.69 7.47 6.02
C THR A 41 -5.42 6.32 6.71
N HIS A 42 -6.37 5.71 6.02
CA HIS A 42 -7.00 4.49 6.47
C HIS A 42 -5.98 3.38 6.37
N ASP A 43 -5.85 2.59 7.43
CA ASP A 43 -5.17 1.31 7.36
C ASP A 43 -5.96 0.41 6.40
N VAL A 44 -5.34 0.05 5.27
CA VAL A 44 -5.97 -0.75 4.22
C VAL A 44 -5.18 -2.04 4.09
N LEU A 45 -5.83 -3.16 4.35
CA LEU A 45 -5.32 -4.48 4.00
C LEU A 45 -6.32 -5.14 3.06
N VAL A 46 -5.92 -5.29 1.80
CA VAL A 46 -6.67 -6.00 0.77
C VAL A 46 -5.92 -7.28 0.44
N VAL A 47 -6.59 -8.41 0.63
CA VAL A 47 -6.07 -9.74 0.33
C VAL A 47 -6.94 -10.35 -0.76
N GLU A 48 -6.34 -10.57 -1.92
CA GLU A 48 -6.87 -11.32 -3.05
C GLU A 48 -6.09 -12.64 -3.18
N ASP A 49 -6.58 -13.59 -3.97
CA ASP A 49 -5.91 -14.89 -4.16
C ASP A 49 -4.43 -14.75 -4.57
N THR A 50 -4.16 -13.85 -5.51
CA THR A 50 -2.82 -13.67 -6.09
C THR A 50 -2.13 -12.41 -5.64
N ARG A 51 -2.78 -11.52 -4.88
CA ARG A 51 -2.26 -10.20 -4.55
C ARG A 51 -2.55 -9.82 -3.11
N LEU A 52 -1.57 -9.23 -2.45
CA LEU A 52 -1.75 -8.54 -1.17
C LEU A 52 -1.39 -7.08 -1.38
N ASN A 53 -2.31 -6.19 -1.03
CA ASN A 53 -2.07 -4.76 -0.97
C ASN A 53 -2.28 -4.28 0.46
N TRP A 54 -1.23 -3.72 1.04
CA TRP A 54 -1.23 -3.24 2.40
C TRP A 54 -0.79 -1.79 2.45
N ARG A 55 -1.48 -1.01 3.28
CA ARG A 55 -1.17 0.38 3.59
C ARG A 55 -1.40 0.61 5.08
N HIS A 56 -0.41 1.15 5.76
CA HIS A 56 -0.46 1.46 7.20
C HIS A 56 0.53 2.56 7.52
N ASN A 57 0.13 3.56 8.33
CA ASN A 57 1.03 4.68 8.71
C ASN A 57 1.79 5.29 7.52
N ASP A 58 1.10 5.56 6.40
CA ASP A 58 1.67 6.04 5.13
C ASP A 58 2.71 5.12 4.46
N GLN A 59 2.97 3.95 5.03
CA GLN A 59 3.74 2.88 4.40
C GLN A 59 2.85 2.07 3.46
N VAL A 60 3.44 1.56 2.38
CA VAL A 60 2.78 0.69 1.42
C VAL A 60 3.60 -0.57 1.19
N LEU A 61 2.92 -1.68 0.98
CA LEU A 61 3.49 -2.95 0.57
C LEU A 61 2.53 -3.61 -0.41
N GLU A 62 3.04 -4.02 -1.55
CA GLU A 62 2.30 -4.80 -2.53
C GLU A 62 3.07 -6.07 -2.88
N LEU A 63 2.40 -7.21 -2.71
CA LEU A 63 2.90 -8.54 -3.05
C LEU A 63 2.03 -9.14 -4.15
N VAL A 64 2.66 -9.75 -5.15
CA VAL A 64 1.99 -10.48 -6.21
C VAL A 64 2.55 -11.90 -6.28
N THR A 65 1.66 -12.88 -6.39
CA THR A 65 2.03 -14.28 -6.52
C THR A 65 2.66 -14.52 -7.89
N THR A 66 3.80 -15.20 -7.88
CA THR A 66 4.54 -15.63 -9.07
C THR A 66 4.88 -17.11 -8.94
N GLY A 67 5.34 -17.75 -10.02
CA GLY A 67 5.72 -19.17 -9.99
C GLY A 67 6.81 -19.52 -8.96
N ASP A 68 7.62 -18.53 -8.56
CA ASP A 68 8.79 -18.72 -7.69
C ASP A 68 8.62 -18.15 -6.26
N GLY A 69 7.43 -17.66 -5.92
CA GLY A 69 7.09 -17.05 -4.63
C GLY A 69 6.29 -15.76 -4.75
N LEU A 70 6.33 -14.91 -3.72
CA LEU A 70 5.66 -13.59 -3.74
C LEU A 70 6.64 -12.50 -4.13
N LEU A 71 6.37 -11.83 -5.26
CA LEU A 71 7.14 -10.68 -5.73
C LEU A 71 6.64 -9.40 -5.05
N VAL A 72 7.55 -8.64 -4.47
CA VAL A 72 7.30 -7.29 -3.98
C VAL A 72 7.25 -6.32 -5.16
N THR A 73 6.05 -5.90 -5.56
CA THR A 73 5.86 -4.95 -6.68
C THR A 73 5.93 -3.50 -6.22
N GLN A 74 5.60 -3.24 -4.94
CA GLN A 74 5.81 -1.97 -4.26
C GLN A 74 6.18 -2.18 -2.79
N ALA A 75 7.08 -1.35 -2.28
CA ALA A 75 7.39 -1.27 -0.86
C ALA A 75 7.89 0.15 -0.52
N SER A 76 7.47 0.68 0.63
CA SER A 76 8.05 1.90 1.18
C SER A 76 9.52 1.70 1.57
N THR A 77 10.34 2.74 1.38
CA THR A 77 11.80 2.68 1.61
C THR A 77 12.19 2.38 3.06
N ALA A 78 11.36 2.80 4.02
CA ALA A 78 11.57 2.61 5.45
C ALA A 78 10.55 1.63 6.05
N LEU A 79 10.18 0.59 5.30
CA LEU A 79 9.27 -0.44 5.77
C LEU A 79 9.93 -1.29 6.87
N ASP A 80 9.25 -1.48 8.01
CA ASP A 80 9.79 -2.25 9.15
C ASP A 80 10.10 -3.72 8.82
N LEU A 81 9.45 -4.24 7.78
CA LEU A 81 9.66 -5.58 7.24
C LEU A 81 10.94 -5.70 6.38
N GLN A 82 11.62 -4.59 6.12
CA GLN A 82 12.87 -4.50 5.33
C GLN A 82 12.76 -5.04 3.90
N LEU A 83 11.53 -5.25 3.42
CA LEU A 83 11.25 -5.61 2.04
C LEU A 83 11.49 -4.42 1.12
N GLN A 84 12.00 -4.71 -0.06
CA GLN A 84 12.24 -3.75 -1.11
C GLN A 84 11.53 -4.19 -2.39
N ARG A 85 11.18 -3.22 -3.23
CA ARG A 85 10.64 -3.51 -4.55
C ARG A 85 11.63 -4.40 -5.32
N GLY A 86 11.13 -5.49 -5.90
CA GLY A 86 11.93 -6.48 -6.61
C GLY A 86 12.29 -7.70 -5.76
N ASP A 87 12.14 -7.64 -4.44
CA ASP A 87 12.33 -8.80 -3.58
C ASP A 87 11.33 -9.90 -3.91
N ARG A 88 11.76 -11.16 -3.77
CA ARG A 88 10.87 -12.32 -3.84
C ARG A 88 10.88 -13.07 -2.53
N VAL A 89 9.75 -13.10 -1.84
CA VAL A 89 9.56 -13.89 -0.62
C VAL A 89 9.40 -15.35 -1.01
N ARG A 90 10.28 -16.22 -0.49
CA ARG A 90 10.31 -17.65 -0.82
C ARG A 90 9.93 -18.55 0.35
N THR A 91 10.32 -18.17 1.56
CA THR A 91 10.04 -18.94 2.78
C THR A 91 9.74 -18.00 3.93
N ALA A 92 8.84 -18.42 4.82
CA ALA A 92 8.60 -17.77 6.11
C ALA A 92 8.55 -18.85 7.19
N GLY A 93 9.50 -18.80 8.13
CA GLY A 93 9.72 -19.84 9.13
C GLY A 93 10.05 -21.16 8.47
N ARG A 94 9.13 -22.13 8.56
CA ARG A 94 9.25 -23.46 7.95
C ARG A 94 8.36 -23.63 6.70
N THR A 95 7.64 -22.60 6.32
CA THR A 95 6.65 -22.65 5.24
C THR A 95 7.25 -22.13 3.95
N GLN A 96 7.18 -22.93 2.89
CA GLN A 96 7.46 -22.46 1.54
C GLN A 96 6.30 -21.58 1.05
N ILE A 97 6.64 -20.39 0.57
CA ILE A 97 5.67 -19.40 0.13
C ILE A 97 5.52 -19.51 -1.38
N THR A 98 4.33 -19.92 -1.81
CA THR A 98 3.94 -19.99 -3.23
C THR A 98 2.64 -19.22 -3.49
N ALA A 99 1.99 -18.71 -2.45
CA ALA A 99 0.73 -17.96 -2.51
C ALA A 99 0.63 -17.01 -1.31
N VAL A 100 -0.22 -15.99 -1.42
CA VAL A 100 -0.46 -15.01 -0.35
C VAL A 100 -0.98 -15.70 0.92
N ALA A 101 -1.89 -16.66 0.78
CA ALA A 101 -2.44 -17.43 1.89
C ALA A 101 -1.34 -18.13 2.72
N HIS A 102 -0.33 -18.72 2.07
CA HIS A 102 0.76 -19.40 2.77
C HIS A 102 1.58 -18.43 3.64
N LEU A 103 1.77 -17.20 3.16
CA LEU A 103 2.44 -16.17 3.94
C LEU A 103 1.61 -15.82 5.17
N LEU A 104 0.32 -15.52 4.99
CA LEU A 104 -0.57 -15.16 6.10
C LEU A 104 -0.67 -16.28 7.14
N ASP A 105 -0.75 -17.54 6.70
CA ASP A 105 -0.81 -18.68 7.61
C ASP A 105 0.51 -18.89 8.35
N ALA A 106 1.66 -18.69 7.71
CA ALA A 106 2.96 -18.74 8.38
C ALA A 106 3.09 -17.64 9.45
N LEU A 107 2.61 -16.42 9.16
CA LEU A 107 2.61 -15.32 10.12
C LEU A 107 1.66 -15.59 11.29
N ARG A 108 0.46 -16.13 11.04
CA ARG A 108 -0.47 -16.56 12.10
C ARG A 108 0.12 -17.67 12.97
N ALA A 109 0.77 -18.65 12.34
CA ALA A 109 1.41 -19.77 13.04
C ALA A 109 2.58 -19.32 13.93
N ALA A 110 3.23 -18.20 13.63
CA ALA A 110 4.22 -17.60 14.51
C ALA A 110 3.60 -17.07 15.82
N ALA A 111 2.28 -16.84 15.87
CA ALA A 111 1.51 -16.51 17.08
C ALA A 111 2.11 -15.36 17.91
N GLY A 112 2.60 -14.31 17.25
CA GLY A 112 3.21 -13.16 17.93
C GLY A 112 4.68 -13.35 18.32
N ASN A 113 5.34 -14.39 17.81
CA ASN A 113 6.80 -14.55 17.92
C ASN A 113 7.51 -14.00 16.68
N PRO A 114 8.79 -13.60 16.79
CA PRO A 114 9.59 -13.26 15.61
C PRO A 114 9.67 -14.44 14.63
N ILE A 115 9.59 -14.14 13.34
CA ILE A 115 9.68 -15.12 12.27
C ILE A 115 10.79 -14.74 11.28
N THR A 116 11.55 -15.74 10.86
CA THR A 116 12.56 -15.59 9.82
C THR A 116 11.92 -15.71 8.45
N VAL A 117 12.13 -14.72 7.59
CA VAL A 117 11.64 -14.71 6.20
C VAL A 117 12.83 -14.69 5.26
N GLU A 118 12.89 -15.62 4.31
CA GLU A 118 13.93 -15.61 3.30
C GLU A 118 13.41 -15.01 2.00
N VAL A 119 14.18 -14.07 1.49
CA VAL A 119 13.87 -13.31 0.29
C VAL A 119 15.00 -13.43 -0.72
N LEU A 120 14.66 -13.43 -2.00
CA LEU A 120 15.63 -13.29 -3.08
C LEU A 120 15.65 -11.82 -3.51
N ARG A 121 16.77 -11.14 -3.33
CA ARG A 121 17.01 -9.77 -3.79
C ARG A 121 18.15 -9.77 -4.79
N ASP A 122 17.87 -9.35 -6.02
CA ASP A 122 18.86 -9.31 -7.11
C ASP A 122 19.63 -10.63 -7.31
N GLY A 123 18.94 -11.77 -7.08
CA GLY A 123 19.53 -13.11 -7.18
C GLY A 123 20.27 -13.60 -5.94
N VAL A 124 20.40 -12.78 -4.89
CA VAL A 124 21.01 -13.16 -3.61
C VAL A 124 19.92 -13.53 -2.61
N GLN A 125 20.10 -14.63 -1.88
CA GLN A 125 19.19 -15.01 -0.79
C GLN A 125 19.55 -14.26 0.48
N LEU A 126 18.61 -13.46 1.00
CA LEU A 126 18.72 -12.76 2.27
C LEU A 126 17.75 -13.35 3.27
N ARG A 127 18.14 -13.27 4.54
CA ARG A 127 17.33 -13.68 5.67
C ARG A 127 16.94 -12.45 6.48
N LEU A 128 15.65 -12.17 6.53
CA LEU A 128 15.05 -11.08 7.29
C LEU A 128 14.40 -11.63 8.55
N THR A 129 14.45 -10.89 9.64
CA THR A 129 13.74 -11.25 10.88
C THR A 129 12.60 -10.26 11.06
N TRP A 130 11.36 -10.74 10.99
CA TRP A 130 10.18 -9.92 11.24
C TRP A 130 9.71 -10.12 12.67
N THR A 131 9.53 -9.02 13.39
CA THR A 131 8.98 -9.04 14.74
C THR A 131 7.47 -9.08 14.66
N ALA A 132 6.82 -9.52 15.74
CA ALA A 132 5.36 -9.52 15.79
C ALA A 132 4.75 -8.13 15.54
N ALA A 133 5.40 -7.08 16.04
CA ALA A 133 4.95 -5.72 15.79
C ALA A 133 5.02 -5.34 14.30
N SER A 134 6.05 -5.79 13.57
CA SER A 134 6.21 -5.42 12.16
C SER A 134 5.24 -6.15 11.23
N TYR A 135 4.90 -7.41 11.51
CA TYR A 135 3.99 -8.18 10.66
C TYR A 135 2.53 -8.21 11.14
N ALA A 136 2.22 -7.83 12.38
CA ALA A 136 0.85 -7.81 12.88
C ALA A 136 -0.12 -7.00 11.99
N PRO A 137 0.26 -5.83 11.43
CA PRO A 137 -0.63 -5.09 10.52
C PRO A 137 -0.94 -5.78 9.20
N LEU A 138 -0.16 -6.81 8.82
CA LEU A 138 -0.42 -7.62 7.61
C LEU A 138 -1.43 -8.75 7.85
N LEU A 139 -1.78 -9.02 9.12
CA LEU A 139 -2.73 -10.06 9.46
C LEU A 139 -4.14 -9.47 9.44
N PRO A 140 -5.06 -10.03 8.64
CA PRO A 140 -6.46 -9.63 8.75
C PRO A 140 -6.96 -10.00 10.16
N PRO A 141 -7.80 -9.15 10.78
CA PRO A 141 -8.30 -9.41 12.12
C PRO A 141 -9.01 -10.76 12.14
N THR A 142 -8.59 -11.64 13.05
CA THR A 142 -9.33 -12.87 13.32
C THR A 142 -10.68 -12.49 13.90
N THR A 143 -11.73 -12.60 13.10
CA THR A 143 -13.10 -12.49 13.59
C THR A 143 -13.31 -13.60 14.61
N PRO A 144 -13.79 -13.31 15.83
CA PRO A 144 -14.14 -14.37 16.77
C PRO A 144 -15.13 -15.32 16.09
N LEU A 145 -14.82 -16.63 16.07
CA LEU A 145 -15.79 -17.61 15.61
C LEU A 145 -17.04 -17.49 16.51
N PRO A 146 -18.26 -17.37 15.96
CA PRO A 146 -19.46 -17.44 16.79
C PRO A 146 -19.44 -18.76 17.56
N PRO A 147 -19.86 -18.77 18.84
CA PRO A 147 -19.90 -20.00 19.63
C PRO A 147 -20.77 -21.03 18.90
N ALA A 148 -20.24 -22.24 18.70
CA ALA A 148 -21.01 -23.32 18.11
C ALA A 148 -22.27 -23.57 18.97
N PRO A 149 -23.47 -23.72 18.37
CA PRO A 149 -24.64 -24.12 19.12
C PRO A 149 -24.37 -25.48 19.78
N ARG A 150 -24.62 -25.57 21.08
CA ARG A 150 -24.58 -26.82 21.85
C ARG A 150 -25.78 -27.69 21.53
#